data_AF-A0A242MM78-F1
#
_entry.id   AF-A0A242MM78-F1
#
_cell.length_a   1.000
_cell.length_b   1.000
_cell.length_c   1.000
_cell.angle_alpha   90.00
_cell.angle_beta   90.00
_cell.angle_gamma   90.00
#
_symmetry.space_group_name_H-M   'P 1'
#
loop_
_entity.id
_entity.type
_entity.pdbx_description
1 polymer ?
#
loop_
_entity_poly.entity_id
_entity_poly.type
_entity_poly.pdbx_seq_one_letter_code
_entity_poly.pdbx_strand_id
1 'polypeptide(L)'
;MKHYNKILKEQVGELDHEILHVENGFKHSYGIPPFIDVSPGTIMRNLASDIFSLQESLHALEHDLLVFEDIKQLKEWLKIVKRSLAAPRYDDMPF
;
A
#
# COMPACT_ATOMS: atom_id res chain seq x y z
N MET A 1 -27.40 20.55 47.25
CA MET A 1 -25.95 20.71 46.96
C MET A 1 -25.22 19.38 46.74
N LYS A 2 -25.31 18.38 47.63
CA LYS A 2 -24.58 17.08 47.47
C LYS A 2 -25.00 16.26 46.24
N HIS A 3 -26.27 16.31 45.83
CA HIS A 3 -26.78 15.53 44.70
C HIS A 3 -26.25 16.02 43.35
N TYR A 4 -26.09 17.34 43.18
CA TYR A 4 -25.57 17.96 41.96
C TYR A 4 -24.10 17.58 41.71
N ASN A 5 -23.28 17.59 42.77
CA ASN A 5 -21.88 17.14 42.68
C ASN A 5 -21.76 15.65 42.38
N LYS A 6 -22.75 14.83 42.78
CA LYS A 6 -22.78 13.41 42.43
C LYS A 6 -23.07 13.23 40.94
N ILE A 7 -24.10 13.91 40.43
CA ILE A 7 -24.49 13.85 39.00
C ILE A 7 -23.34 14.33 38.11
N LEU A 8 -22.68 15.44 38.45
CA LEU A 8 -21.53 15.94 37.68
C LEU A 8 -20.37 14.94 37.62
N LYS A 9 -20.11 14.20 38.70
CA LYS A 9 -19.08 13.16 38.70
C LYS A 9 -19.45 11.98 37.83
N GLU A 10 -20.71 11.57 37.85
CA GLU A 10 -21.22 10.51 36.98
C GLU A 10 -21.11 10.93 35.51
N GLN A 11 -21.50 12.17 35.18
CA GLN A 11 -21.39 12.72 33.82
C GLN A 11 -19.95 12.80 33.30
N VAL A 12 -18.99 13.19 34.14
CA VAL A 12 -17.57 13.18 33.75
C VAL A 12 -17.09 11.77 33.47
N GLY A 13 -17.45 10.79 34.31
CA GLY A 13 -17.09 9.39 34.09
C GLY A 13 -17.71 8.80 32.81
N GLU A 14 -18.96 9.19 32.49
CA GLU A 14 -19.60 8.80 31.23
C GLU A 14 -18.88 9.41 30.02
N LEU A 15 -18.50 10.69 30.08
CA LEU A 15 -17.73 11.34 29.02
C LEU A 15 -16.36 10.70 28.82
N ASP A 16 -15.64 10.37 29.90
CA ASP A 16 -14.36 9.67 29.81
C ASP A 16 -14.50 8.31 29.11
N HIS A 17 -15.58 7.58 29.42
CA HIS A 17 -15.90 6.32 28.75
C HIS A 17 -16.23 6.49 27.27
N GLU A 18 -17.00 7.52 26.92
CA GLU A 18 -17.35 7.81 25.53
C GLU A 18 -16.12 8.20 24.70
N ILE A 19 -15.22 9.01 25.26
CA ILE A 19 -13.94 9.37 24.62
C ILE A 19 -13.13 8.11 24.32
N LEU A 20 -12.96 7.22 25.32
CA LEU A 20 -12.22 5.97 25.13
C LEU A 20 -12.87 5.06 24.09
N HIS A 21 -14.21 5.01 24.06
CA HIS A 21 -14.93 4.20 23.09
C HIS A 21 -14.73 4.71 21.66
N VAL A 22 -14.88 6.01 21.44
CA VAL A 22 -14.67 6.66 20.15
C VAL A 22 -13.22 6.52 19.69
N GLU A 23 -12.26 6.74 20.59
CA GLU A 23 -10.84 6.64 20.27
C GLU A 23 -10.46 5.19 19.88
N ASN A 24 -10.94 4.20 20.63
CA ASN A 24 -10.69 2.79 20.29
C ASN A 24 -11.35 2.39 18.97
N GLY A 25 -12.57 2.89 18.70
CA GLY A 25 -13.24 2.70 17.42
C GLY A 25 -12.42 3.26 16.27
N PHE A 26 -11.94 4.50 16.41
CA PHE A 26 -11.05 5.14 15.44
C PHE A 26 -9.79 4.32 15.22
N LYS A 27 -9.08 3.93 16.29
CA LYS A 27 -7.86 3.13 16.20
C LYS A 27 -8.10 1.83 15.45
N HIS A 28 -9.18 1.12 15.77
CA HIS A 28 -9.54 -0.12 15.11
C HIS A 28 -9.82 0.07 13.61
N SER A 29 -10.60 1.09 13.23
CA SER A 29 -10.95 1.37 11.83
C SER A 29 -9.74 1.69 10.95
N TYR A 30 -8.70 2.29 11.52
CA TYR A 30 -7.49 2.69 10.79
C TYR A 30 -6.29 1.77 11.07
N GLY A 31 -6.48 0.63 11.75
CA GLY A 31 -5.40 -0.32 12.05
C GLY A 31 -4.32 0.23 12.99
N ILE A 32 -4.63 1.27 13.77
CA ILE A 32 -3.70 1.88 14.72
C ILE A 32 -3.65 1.00 15.97
N PRO A 33 -2.44 0.64 16.46
CA PRO A 33 -2.32 -0.14 17.69
C PRO A 33 -2.96 0.58 18.89
N PRO A 34 -3.63 -0.16 19.81
CA PRO A 34 -4.41 0.43 20.91
C PRO A 34 -3.57 1.29 21.87
N PHE A 35 -2.26 1.03 21.94
CA PHE A 35 -1.30 1.71 22.81
C PHE A 35 -0.69 2.97 22.20
N ILE A 36 -1.02 3.34 20.97
CA ILE A 36 -0.56 4.60 20.35
C ILE A 36 -1.53 5.72 20.74
N ASP A 37 -1.01 6.86 21.19
CA ASP A 37 -1.82 8.05 21.46
C ASP A 37 -2.38 8.66 20.17
N VAL A 38 -3.68 8.94 20.17
CA VAL A 38 -4.34 9.63 19.05
C VAL A 38 -4.24 11.12 19.26
N SER A 39 -3.43 11.76 18.43
CA SER A 39 -3.42 13.21 18.28
C SER A 39 -3.37 13.57 16.80
N PRO A 40 -3.93 14.72 16.39
CA PRO A 40 -3.90 15.14 14.98
C PRO A 40 -2.49 15.10 14.38
N GLY A 41 -1.48 15.54 15.15
CA GLY A 41 -0.08 15.51 14.69
C GLY A 41 0.50 14.10 14.53
N THR A 42 0.08 13.13 15.35
CA THR A 42 0.54 11.73 15.25
C THR A 42 -0.14 11.03 14.09
N ILE A 43 -1.45 11.24 13.92
CA ILE A 43 -2.21 10.67 12.80
C ILE A 43 -1.72 11.20 11.46
N MET A 44 -1.48 12.51 11.34
CA MET A 44 -0.95 13.10 10.11
C MET A 44 0.45 12.58 9.76
N ARG A 45 1.29 12.32 10.76
CA ARG A 45 2.61 11.70 10.55
C ARG A 45 2.50 10.25 10.07
N ASN A 46 1.64 9.45 10.69
CA ASN A 46 1.42 8.06 10.28
C ASN A 46 0.88 8.01 8.84
N LEU A 47 -0.12 8.84 8.53
CA LEU A 47 -0.69 8.94 7.19
C LEU A 47 0.36 9.34 6.13
N ALA A 48 1.24 10.28 6.44
CA ALA A 48 2.32 10.66 5.53
C ALA A 48 3.30 9.49 5.28
N SER A 49 3.61 8.71 6.31
CA SER A 49 4.43 7.50 6.19
C SER A 49 3.77 6.42 5.33
N ASP A 50 2.46 6.22 5.50
CA ASP A 50 1.70 5.25 4.73
C ASP A 50 1.61 5.64 3.25
N ILE A 51 1.35 6.91 2.96
CA ILE A 51 1.35 7.45 1.59
C ILE A 51 2.71 7.24 0.92
N PHE A 52 3.80 7.56 1.62
CA PHE A 52 5.15 7.38 1.10
C PHE A 52 5.43 5.90 0.77
N SER A 53 5.09 4.99 1.69
CA SER A 53 5.29 3.54 1.50
C SER A 53 4.48 3.00 0.30
N LEU A 54 3.26 3.51 0.12
CA LEU A 54 2.42 3.16 -1.04
C LEU A 54 3.01 3.68 -2.36
N GLN A 55 3.55 4.90 -2.36
CA GLN A 55 4.22 5.47 -3.54
C GLN A 55 5.45 4.65 -3.93
N GLU A 56 6.28 4.25 -2.96
CA GLU A 56 7.42 3.36 -3.23
C GLU A 56 6.97 2.02 -3.82
N SER A 57 5.90 1.43 -3.27
CA SER A 57 5.35 0.16 -3.76
C SER A 57 4.82 0.29 -5.20
N LEU A 58 4.15 1.41 -5.52
CA LEU A 58 3.69 1.68 -6.88
C LEU A 58 4.87 1.83 -7.86
N HIS A 59 5.89 2.59 -7.48
CA HIS A 59 7.08 2.75 -8.33
C HIS A 59 7.82 1.43 -8.56
N ALA A 60 7.92 0.57 -7.54
CA ALA A 60 8.49 -0.77 -7.71
C ALA A 60 7.66 -1.62 -8.69
N LEU A 61 6.33 -1.58 -8.59
CA LEU A 61 5.43 -2.29 -9.49
C LEU A 61 5.53 -1.77 -10.93
N GLU A 62 5.58 -0.45 -11.12
CA GLU A 62 5.77 0.18 -12.43
C GLU A 62 7.09 -0.27 -13.08
N HIS A 63 8.17 -0.32 -12.30
CA HIS A 63 9.47 -0.81 -12.76
C HIS A 63 9.40 -2.29 -13.17
N ASP A 64 8.79 -3.15 -12.35
CA ASP A 64 8.63 -4.57 -12.66
C ASP A 64 7.82 -4.80 -13.94
N LEU A 65 6.77 -4.00 -14.17
CA LEU A 65 5.99 -4.06 -15.40
C LEU A 65 6.82 -3.72 -16.65
N LEU A 66 7.67 -2.69 -16.57
CA LEU A 66 8.59 -2.32 -17.66
C LEU A 66 9.59 -3.45 -17.96
N VAL A 67 10.14 -4.07 -16.93
CA VAL A 67 11.05 -5.23 -17.10
C VAL A 67 10.35 -6.39 -17.81
N PHE A 68 9.09 -6.69 -17.46
CA PHE A 68 8.34 -7.73 -18.15
C PHE A 68 8.01 -7.41 -19.60
N GLU A 69 7.75 -6.13 -19.91
CA GLU A 69 7.57 -5.68 -21.29
C GLU A 69 8.85 -5.85 -22.11
N ASP A 70 9.99 -5.44 -21.57
CA ASP A 70 11.31 -5.58 -22.20
C ASP A 70 11.67 -7.06 -22.45
N ILE A 71 11.37 -7.96 -21.49
CA ILE A 71 11.58 -9.41 -21.67
C ILE A 71 10.73 -9.97 -22.84
N LYS A 72 9.50 -9.47 -23.04
CA LYS A 72 8.68 -9.89 -24.19
C LYS A 72 9.29 -9.41 -25.50
N GLN A 73 9.70 -8.14 -25.55
CA GLN A 73 10.34 -7.55 -26.73
C GLN A 73 11.64 -8.28 -27.07
N LEU A 74 12.47 -8.60 -26.08
CA LEU A 74 13.70 -9.38 -26.23
C LEU A 74 13.42 -10.78 -26.80
N LYS A 75 12.40 -11.49 -26.29
CA LYS A 75 12.01 -12.81 -26.82
C LYS A 75 11.56 -12.73 -28.27
N GLU A 76 10.81 -11.71 -28.62
CA GLU A 76 10.30 -11.51 -29.98
C GLU A 76 11.45 -11.19 -30.95
N TRP A 77 12.36 -10.32 -30.55
CA TRP A 77 13.59 -10.04 -31.29
C TRP A 77 14.45 -11.30 -31.47
N LEU A 78 14.71 -12.07 -30.40
CA LEU A 78 15.45 -13.34 -30.49
C LEU A 78 14.79 -14.34 -31.44
N LYS A 79 13.45 -14.38 -31.50
CA LYS A 79 12.71 -15.24 -32.42
C LYS A 79 12.87 -14.80 -33.88
N ILE A 80 12.93 -13.51 -34.15
CA ILE A 80 13.22 -12.96 -35.49
C ILE A 80 14.65 -13.31 -35.90
N VAL A 81 15.64 -13.10 -35.02
CA VAL A 81 17.05 -13.45 -35.26
C VAL A 81 17.21 -14.95 -35.52
N LYS A 82 16.54 -15.80 -34.73
CA LYS A 82 16.56 -17.26 -34.96
C LYS A 82 15.98 -17.64 -36.32
N ARG A 83 14.92 -16.95 -36.78
CA ARG A 83 14.30 -17.21 -38.08
C ARG A 83 15.16 -16.73 -39.24
N SER A 84 15.84 -15.59 -39.11
CA SER A 84 16.77 -15.11 -40.14
C SER A 84 18.02 -15.99 -40.26
N LEU A 85 18.48 -16.57 -39.14
CA LEU A 85 19.53 -17.59 -39.13
C LEU A 85 19.08 -18.94 -39.69
N ALA A 86 17.77 -19.20 -39.77
CA ALA A 86 17.19 -20.48 -40.18
C ALA A 86 16.76 -20.56 -41.66
N ALA A 87 17.02 -19.53 -42.48
CA ALA A 87 16.69 -19.54 -43.90
C ALA A 87 17.92 -19.27 -44.78
N PRO A 88 18.08 -19.94 -45.94
CA PRO A 88 17.97 -21.38 -46.20
C PRO A 88 19.34 -22.08 -46.06
N ARG A 89 19.37 -23.35 -45.64
CA ARG A 89 20.53 -24.21 -45.90
C ARG A 89 20.71 -24.28 -47.42
N TYR A 90 21.92 -24.02 -47.90
CA TYR A 90 22.36 -24.11 -49.29
C TYR A 90 22.22 -25.52 -49.92
N ASP A 91 21.46 -26.43 -49.30
CA ASP A 91 21.30 -27.83 -49.71
C ASP A 91 20.23 -28.02 -50.82
N ASP A 92 19.42 -27.00 -51.15
CA ASP A 92 18.36 -27.04 -52.19
C ASP A 92 18.63 -26.11 -53.38
N MET A 93 19.81 -26.17 -54.01
CA MET A 93 20.01 -25.63 -55.37
C MET A 93 20.06 -26.77 -56.40
N PRO A 94 19.17 -26.80 -57.41
CA PRO A 94 19.31 -27.71 -58.53
C PRO A 94 20.41 -27.18 -59.47
N PHE A 95 21.34 -28.06 -59.87
CA PHE A 95 22.29 -27.81 -60.94
C PHE A 95 21.60 -27.77 -62.31
#